data_AF-A0AAU9L551-F1
#
_entry.id   AF-A0AAU9L551-F1
#
_cell.length_a   1.000
_cell.length_b   1.000
_cell.length_c   1.000
_cell.angle_alpha   90.00
_cell.angle_beta   90.00
_cell.angle_gamma   90.00
#
_symmetry.space_group_name_H-M   'P 1'
#
loop_
_entity.id
_entity.type
_entity.pdbx_description
1 polymer ?
#
loop_
_entity_poly.entity_id
_entity_poly.type
_entity_poly.pdbx_seq_one_letter_code
_entity_poly.pdbx_strand_id
1 'polypeptide(L)'
;MEAEGVKDEPAAMLLAESIDADVELGVVMLDKVSLLQESMDKMALSMFNALRLLPASTGDDTKKQETKDAITMLAKDVLKMVQETDVLIDDLPGLNKTETEQMEELRRLQIQSEEEAQTLRQVAEEAERWMERARNSLRVISETRLRR
;
A
#
# COMPACT_ATOMS: atom_id res chain seq x y z
N MET A 1 47.28 -19.23 -23.58
CA MET A 1 47.65 -18.56 -22.32
C MET A 1 47.23 -17.12 -22.48
N GLU A 2 46.04 -16.77 -21.95
CA GLU A 2 45.84 -16.11 -20.64
C GLU A 2 45.70 -14.59 -20.89
N ALA A 3 44.73 -13.83 -20.37
CA ALA A 3 43.61 -14.11 -19.49
C ALA A 3 42.53 -13.04 -19.73
N GLU A 4 41.27 -13.46 -19.65
CA GLU A 4 40.06 -12.65 -19.72
C GLU A 4 39.85 -11.97 -18.36
N GLY A 5 39.99 -10.64 -18.32
CA GLY A 5 39.83 -9.82 -17.12
C GLY A 5 38.37 -9.45 -16.91
N VAL A 6 37.73 -10.18 -15.99
CA VAL A 6 36.38 -10.02 -15.45
C VAL A 6 36.08 -8.55 -15.11
N LYS A 7 35.01 -8.04 -15.73
CA LYS A 7 34.23 -6.91 -15.22
C LYS A 7 33.22 -7.51 -14.25
N ASP A 8 33.20 -7.07 -12.99
CA ASP A 8 31.93 -6.89 -12.29
C ASP A 8 32.08 -6.18 -10.94
N GLU A 9 30.97 -5.52 -10.59
CA GLU A 9 30.62 -4.82 -9.34
C GLU A 9 31.03 -3.35 -9.16
N PRO A 10 30.11 -2.49 -8.64
CA PRO A 10 29.10 -2.83 -7.62
C PRO A 10 27.64 -2.54 -8.02
N ALA A 11 26.84 -3.61 -8.14
CA ALA A 11 25.37 -3.54 -8.22
C ALA A 11 24.69 -3.58 -6.82
N ALA A 12 25.46 -3.81 -5.75
CA ALA A 12 24.94 -4.07 -4.41
C ALA A 12 24.36 -2.83 -3.69
N MET A 13 24.54 -1.61 -4.20
CA MET A 13 24.12 -0.38 -3.51
C MET A 13 22.72 0.12 -3.91
N LEU A 14 22.05 -0.51 -4.87
CA LEU A 14 20.71 -0.10 -5.36
C LEU A 14 19.55 -0.87 -4.72
N LEU A 15 19.80 -1.89 -3.90
CA LEU A 15 18.75 -2.74 -3.33
C LEU A 15 18.23 -2.28 -1.95
N ALA A 16 18.84 -1.25 -1.36
CA ALA A 16 18.47 -0.77 -0.03
C ALA A 16 17.33 0.28 -0.02
N GLU A 17 16.89 0.77 -1.18
CA GLU A 17 15.88 1.85 -1.27
C GLU A 17 14.46 1.33 -1.54
N SER A 18 14.26 0.03 -1.77
CA SER A 18 12.96 -0.54 -2.16
C SER A 18 12.17 -1.25 -1.06
N ILE A 19 12.73 -1.41 0.15
CA ILE A 19 12.13 -2.28 1.18
C ILE A 19 11.06 -1.55 2.02
N ASP A 20 11.15 -0.22 2.19
CA ASP A 20 10.19 0.51 3.04
C ASP A 20 8.88 0.89 2.31
N ALA A 21 8.85 0.88 0.97
CA ALA A 21 7.67 1.32 0.21
C ALA A 21 6.52 0.29 0.19
N ASP A 22 6.83 -1.01 0.28
CA ASP A 22 5.83 -2.07 0.09
C ASP A 22 5.00 -2.37 1.35
N VAL A 23 5.56 -2.17 2.55
CA VAL A 23 4.84 -2.39 3.81
C VAL A 23 3.82 -1.27 4.07
N GLU A 24 4.14 -0.04 3.68
CA GLU A 24 3.21 1.10 3.80
C GLU A 24 2.05 1.00 2.79
N LEU A 25 2.29 0.45 1.60
CA LEU A 25 1.26 0.23 0.57
C LEU A 25 0.20 -0.80 1.00
N GLY A 26 0.62 -1.88 1.69
CA GLY A 26 -0.27 -2.96 2.12
C GLY A 26 -1.30 -2.54 3.18
N VAL A 27 -0.95 -1.61 4.06
CA VAL A 27 -1.85 -1.08 5.10
C VAL A 27 -2.88 -0.11 4.51
N VAL A 28 -2.50 0.66 3.48
CA VAL A 28 -3.41 1.57 2.76
C VAL A 28 -4.37 0.81 1.84
N MET A 29 -3.95 -0.33 1.28
CA MET A 29 -4.77 -1.11 0.33
C MET A 29 -5.97 -1.83 0.96
N LEU A 30 -5.93 -2.16 2.26
CA LEU A 30 -7.06 -2.82 2.92
C LEU A 30 -8.25 -1.87 3.15
N ASP A 31 -8.00 -0.56 3.14
CA ASP A 31 -9.03 0.47 3.32
C ASP A 31 -9.86 0.69 2.04
N LYS A 32 -9.49 0.10 0.90
CA LYS A 32 -10.26 0.20 -0.36
C LYS A 32 -11.65 -0.42 -0.24
N VAL A 33 -11.78 -1.53 0.49
CA VAL A 33 -13.09 -2.17 0.72
C VAL A 33 -13.96 -1.31 1.65
N SER A 34 -13.37 -0.69 2.67
CA SER A 34 -14.07 0.28 3.53
C SER A 34 -14.54 1.50 2.74
N LEU A 35 -13.67 2.04 1.88
CA LEU A 35 -14.00 3.15 0.98
C LEU A 35 -15.12 2.78 0.00
N LEU A 36 -15.15 1.54 -0.49
CA LEU A 36 -16.24 1.03 -1.32
C LEU A 36 -17.56 0.99 -0.53
N GLN A 37 -17.53 0.53 0.72
CA GLN A 37 -18.70 0.52 1.61
C GLN A 37 -19.25 1.94 1.83
N GLU A 38 -18.38 2.90 2.16
CA GLU A 38 -18.77 4.30 2.35
C GLU A 38 -19.35 4.92 1.06
N SER A 39 -18.76 4.60 -0.09
CA SER A 39 -19.23 5.03 -1.42
C SER A 39 -20.63 4.49 -1.71
N MET A 40 -20.87 3.20 -1.45
CA MET A 40 -22.16 2.54 -1.64
C MET A 40 -23.23 3.10 -0.69
N ASP A 41 -22.90 3.33 0.58
CA ASP A 41 -23.81 3.93 1.55
C ASP A 41 -24.21 5.35 1.17
N LYS A 42 -23.24 6.17 0.73
CA LYS A 42 -23.48 7.54 0.26
C LYS A 42 -24.36 7.56 -1.00
N MET A 43 -24.15 6.61 -1.91
CA MET A 43 -24.99 6.44 -3.11
C MET A 43 -26.43 6.09 -2.74
N ALA A 44 -26.63 5.12 -1.84
CA ALA A 44 -27.95 4.72 -1.38
C ALA A 44 -28.70 5.89 -0.71
N LEU A 45 -28.00 6.68 0.11
CA LEU A 45 -28.56 7.87 0.75
C LEU A 45 -28.98 8.93 -0.28
N SER A 46 -28.15 9.16 -1.30
CA SER A 46 -28.44 10.09 -2.39
C SER A 46 -29.63 9.66 -3.22
N MET A 47 -29.73 8.37 -3.56
CA MET A 47 -30.89 7.80 -4.25
C MET A 47 -32.17 7.91 -3.41
N PHE A 48 -32.10 7.67 -2.10
CA PHE A 48 -33.26 7.82 -1.22
C PHE A 48 -33.71 9.29 -1.12
N ASN A 49 -32.75 10.22 -1.02
CA ASN A 49 -33.03 11.65 -1.09
C ASN A 49 -33.63 12.06 -2.44
N ALA A 50 -33.22 11.42 -3.54
CA ALA A 50 -33.80 11.64 -4.87
C ALA A 50 -35.26 11.20 -4.92
N LEU A 51 -35.55 10.00 -4.41
CA LEU A 51 -36.91 9.49 -4.31
C LEU A 51 -37.80 10.36 -3.43
N ARG A 52 -37.24 10.98 -2.39
CA ARG A 52 -37.96 11.92 -1.51
C ARG A 52 -38.24 13.27 -2.20
N LEU A 53 -37.36 13.72 -3.09
CA LEU A 53 -37.50 14.97 -3.83
C LEU A 53 -38.39 14.82 -5.07
N LEU A 54 -38.63 13.61 -5.54
CA LEU A 54 -39.65 13.34 -6.57
C LEU A 54 -41.02 13.69 -6.00
N PRO A 55 -41.72 14.70 -6.55
CA PRO A 55 -43.02 15.09 -6.03
C PRO A 55 -44.00 13.95 -6.24
N ALA A 56 -44.63 13.48 -5.16
CA ALA A 56 -45.86 12.70 -5.23
C ALA A 56 -46.98 13.60 -5.77
N SER A 57 -46.96 13.89 -7.07
CA SER A 57 -48.03 14.51 -7.85
C SER A 57 -48.95 15.49 -7.09
N THR A 58 -48.45 16.66 -6.66
CA THR A 58 -49.35 17.76 -6.23
C THR A 58 -48.87 19.13 -6.72
N GLY A 59 -49.32 19.48 -7.93
CA GLY A 59 -50.10 20.70 -8.15
C GLY A 59 -49.49 22.10 -8.05
N ASP A 60 -48.17 22.32 -8.14
CA ASP A 60 -47.61 23.69 -8.10
C ASP A 60 -46.52 23.91 -9.18
N ASP A 61 -46.87 24.62 -10.26
CA ASP A 61 -46.08 24.69 -11.50
C ASP A 61 -44.77 25.49 -11.40
N THR A 62 -44.63 26.40 -10.43
CA THR A 62 -43.39 27.15 -10.18
C THR A 62 -42.36 26.33 -9.41
N LYS A 63 -42.80 25.46 -8.50
CA LYS A 63 -41.92 24.51 -7.78
C LYS A 63 -41.44 23.37 -8.68
N LYS A 64 -42.09 23.13 -9.83
CA LYS A 64 -41.72 22.06 -10.77
C LYS A 64 -40.40 22.29 -11.47
N GLN A 65 -39.99 23.54 -11.73
CA GLN A 65 -38.72 23.79 -12.43
C GLN A 65 -37.52 23.63 -11.49
N GLU A 66 -37.58 24.22 -10.29
CA GLU A 66 -36.54 24.05 -9.25
C GLU A 66 -36.40 22.59 -8.82
N THR A 67 -37.50 21.85 -8.70
CA THR A 67 -37.45 20.40 -8.41
C THR A 67 -36.86 19.61 -9.57
N LYS A 68 -37.17 19.93 -10.83
CA LYS A 68 -36.54 19.30 -11.99
C LYS A 68 -35.04 19.55 -12.06
N ASP A 69 -34.60 20.78 -11.77
CA ASP A 69 -33.18 21.13 -11.79
C ASP A 69 -32.45 20.43 -10.63
N ALA A 70 -33.06 20.35 -9.44
CA ALA A 70 -32.55 19.58 -8.30
C ALA A 70 -32.48 18.07 -8.60
N ILE A 71 -33.51 17.50 -9.23
CA ILE A 71 -33.52 16.09 -9.67
C ILE A 71 -32.43 15.85 -10.71
N THR A 72 -32.22 16.77 -11.64
CA THR A 72 -31.20 16.64 -12.70
C THR A 72 -29.79 16.72 -12.13
N MET A 73 -29.55 17.63 -11.18
CA MET A 73 -28.27 17.73 -10.46
C MET A 73 -28.00 16.46 -9.67
N LEU A 74 -28.99 15.97 -8.92
CA LEU A 74 -28.86 14.76 -8.12
C LEU A 74 -28.66 13.50 -8.97
N ALA A 75 -29.32 13.41 -10.13
CA ALA A 75 -29.09 12.33 -11.08
C ALA A 75 -27.66 12.33 -11.64
N LYS A 76 -27.09 13.52 -11.90
CA LYS A 76 -25.67 13.65 -12.28
C LYS A 76 -24.74 13.24 -11.14
N ASP A 77 -25.06 13.61 -9.90
CA ASP A 77 -24.28 13.23 -8.73
C ASP A 77 -24.31 11.71 -8.51
N VAL A 78 -25.47 11.08 -8.63
CA VAL A 78 -25.61 9.61 -8.57
C VAL A 78 -24.80 8.95 -9.69
N LEU A 79 -24.88 9.46 -10.93
CA LEU A 79 -24.10 8.93 -12.04
C LEU A 79 -22.59 9.02 -11.78
N LYS A 80 -22.12 10.15 -11.24
CA LYS A 80 -20.72 10.35 -10.89
C LYS A 80 -20.29 9.39 -9.78
N MET A 81 -21.12 9.21 -8.75
CA MET A 81 -20.85 8.25 -7.68
C MET A 81 -20.76 6.82 -8.20
N VAL A 82 -21.65 6.40 -9.11
CA VAL A 82 -21.55 5.07 -9.74
C VAL A 82 -20.23 4.89 -10.49
N GLN A 83 -19.78 5.90 -11.24
CA GLN A 83 -18.49 5.85 -11.91
C GLN A 83 -17.32 5.77 -10.93
N GLU A 84 -17.37 6.52 -9.83
CA GLU A 84 -16.37 6.45 -8.76
C GLU A 84 -16.36 5.07 -8.08
N THR A 85 -17.52 4.47 -7.85
CA THR A 85 -17.66 3.11 -7.32
C THR A 85 -17.09 2.07 -8.29
N ASP A 86 -17.36 2.17 -9.60
CA ASP A 86 -16.82 1.25 -10.61
C ASP A 86 -15.28 1.29 -10.64
N VAL A 87 -14.68 2.49 -10.60
CA VAL A 87 -13.22 2.64 -10.51
C VAL A 87 -12.68 2.02 -9.22
N LEU A 88 -13.37 2.19 -8.09
CA LEU A 88 -12.98 1.56 -6.82
C LEU A 88 -13.05 0.03 -6.89
N ILE A 89 -14.01 -0.54 -7.62
CA ILE A 89 -14.13 -1.99 -7.84
C ILE A 89 -12.96 -2.50 -8.68
N ASP A 90 -12.64 -1.82 -9.78
CA ASP A 90 -11.53 -2.19 -10.67
C ASP A 90 -10.17 -2.11 -9.93
N ASP A 91 -10.06 -1.18 -8.98
CA ASP A 91 -8.89 -0.96 -8.14
C ASP A 91 -8.77 -1.95 -6.95
N LEU A 92 -9.69 -2.91 -6.80
CA LEU A 92 -9.64 -3.83 -5.66
C LEU A 92 -8.43 -4.77 -5.75
N PRO A 93 -7.56 -4.79 -4.73
CA PRO A 93 -6.40 -5.67 -4.73
C PRO A 93 -6.85 -7.13 -4.67
N GLY A 94 -6.25 -7.95 -5.54
CA GLY A 94 -6.56 -9.38 -5.57
C GLY A 94 -7.89 -9.75 -6.25
N LEU A 95 -8.61 -8.81 -6.87
CA LEU A 95 -9.86 -9.10 -7.60
C LEU A 95 -9.66 -10.15 -8.71
N ASN A 96 -8.49 -10.11 -9.36
CA ASN A 96 -8.14 -11.03 -10.45
C ASN A 96 -7.48 -12.33 -9.97
N LYS A 97 -7.21 -12.47 -8.67
CA LYS A 97 -6.52 -13.63 -8.09
C LYS A 97 -7.52 -14.56 -7.43
N THR A 98 -7.34 -15.86 -7.61
CA THR A 98 -8.09 -16.87 -6.87
C THR A 98 -7.60 -16.98 -5.42
N GLU A 99 -8.44 -17.46 -4.52
CA GLU A 99 -8.07 -17.69 -3.10
C GLU A 99 -6.82 -18.57 -2.97
N THR A 100 -6.71 -19.59 -3.82
CA THR A 100 -5.55 -20.50 -3.84
C THR A 100 -4.26 -19.77 -4.23
N GLU A 101 -4.31 -18.91 -5.24
CA GLU A 101 -3.14 -18.11 -5.66
C GLU A 101 -2.74 -17.10 -4.59
N GLN A 102 -3.72 -16.44 -3.95
CA GLN A 102 -3.47 -15.53 -2.82
C GLN A 102 -2.81 -16.27 -1.64
N MET A 103 -3.28 -17.48 -1.34
CA MET A 103 -2.71 -18.30 -0.25
C MET A 103 -1.29 -18.79 -0.56
N GLU A 104 -1.02 -19.17 -1.81
CA GLU A 104 0.34 -19.54 -2.25
C GLU A 104 1.30 -18.36 -2.21
N GLU A 105 0.85 -17.18 -2.62
CA GLU A 105 1.61 -15.94 -2.54
C GLU A 105 1.93 -15.57 -1.09
N LEU A 106 0.95 -15.68 -0.18
CA LEU A 106 1.18 -15.48 1.26
C LEU A 106 2.22 -16.46 1.82
N ARG A 107 2.15 -17.74 1.45
CA ARG A 107 3.16 -18.73 1.87
C ARG A 107 4.54 -18.38 1.34
N ARG A 108 4.63 -17.97 0.08
CA ARG A 108 5.89 -17.55 -0.54
C ARG A 108 6.48 -16.33 0.18
N LEU A 109 5.67 -15.30 0.42
CA LEU A 109 6.08 -14.09 1.13
C LEU A 109 6.54 -14.40 2.55
N GLN A 110 5.87 -15.33 3.24
CA GLN A 110 6.30 -15.75 4.58
C GLN A 110 7.67 -16.43 4.56
N ILE A 111 7.92 -17.31 3.58
CA ILE A 111 9.22 -17.96 3.43
C ILE A 111 10.31 -16.92 3.14
N GLN A 112 10.06 -16.00 2.20
CA GLN A 112 11.01 -14.94 1.86
C GLN A 112 11.31 -14.05 3.06
N SER A 113 10.28 -13.64 3.82
CA SER A 113 10.46 -12.84 5.03
C SER A 113 11.27 -13.58 6.10
N GLU A 114 11.07 -14.89 6.24
CA GLU A 114 11.87 -15.70 7.18
C GLU A 114 13.33 -15.82 6.74
N GLU A 115 13.58 -16.06 5.45
CA GLU A 115 14.92 -16.11 4.87
C GLU A 115 15.65 -14.77 5.05
N GLU A 116 14.99 -13.66 4.75
CA GLU A 116 15.52 -12.30 4.94
C GLU A 116 15.77 -11.99 6.42
N ALA A 117 14.87 -12.39 7.32
CA ALA A 117 15.10 -12.23 8.75
C ALA A 117 16.32 -13.03 9.24
N GLN A 118 16.56 -14.22 8.68
CA GLN A 118 17.75 -15.01 8.99
C GLN A 118 19.03 -14.38 8.46
N THR A 119 19.03 -13.86 7.22
CA THR A 119 20.21 -13.17 6.67
C THR A 119 20.53 -11.90 7.46
N LEU A 120 19.52 -11.11 7.83
CA LEU A 120 19.69 -9.94 8.68
C LEU A 120 20.31 -10.29 10.04
N ARG A 121 19.92 -11.41 10.65
CA ARG A 121 20.53 -11.88 11.90
C ARG A 121 22.00 -12.24 11.72
N GLN A 122 22.34 -12.96 10.66
CA GLN A 122 23.74 -13.32 10.38
C GLN A 122 24.61 -12.08 10.16
N VAL A 123 24.11 -11.10 9.40
CA VAL A 123 24.81 -9.83 9.16
C VAL A 123 24.96 -9.05 10.47
N ALA A 124 23.94 -9.02 11.32
CA ALA A 124 24.02 -8.38 12.63
C ALA A 124 25.08 -9.04 13.54
N GLU A 125 25.12 -10.37 13.60
CA GLU A 125 26.13 -11.11 14.37
C GLU A 125 27.56 -10.89 13.85
N GLU A 126 27.73 -10.77 12.52
CA GLU A 126 29.01 -10.41 11.92
C GLU A 126 29.41 -8.98 12.29
N ALA A 127 28.48 -8.03 12.18
CA ALA A 127 28.71 -6.64 12.55
C ALA A 127 29.11 -6.50 14.02
N GLU A 128 28.45 -7.22 14.95
CA GLU A 128 28.83 -7.25 16.36
C GLU A 128 30.26 -7.77 16.57
N ARG A 129 30.64 -8.86 15.89
CA ARG A 129 32.00 -9.40 15.94
C ARG A 129 33.03 -8.39 15.43
N TRP A 130 32.73 -7.66 14.36
CA TRP A 130 33.60 -6.61 13.83
C TRP A 130 33.72 -5.43 14.80
N MET A 131 32.62 -5.00 15.42
CA MET A 131 32.61 -3.95 16.43
C MET A 131 33.43 -4.35 17.66
N GLU A 132 33.30 -5.59 18.14
CA GLU A 132 34.07 -6.08 19.28
C GLU A 132 35.57 -6.09 18.99
N ARG A 133 35.97 -6.53 17.79
CA ARG A 133 37.38 -6.45 17.35
C ARG A 133 37.87 -5.01 17.31
N ALA A 134 37.11 -4.09 16.70
CA ALA A 134 37.48 -2.68 16.63
C ALA A 134 37.63 -2.08 18.03
N ARG A 135 36.72 -2.39 18.96
CA ARG A 135 36.78 -1.96 20.37
C ARG A 135 38.01 -2.50 21.08
N ASN A 136 38.35 -3.78 20.88
CA ASN A 136 39.55 -4.38 21.46
C ASN A 136 40.84 -3.77 20.90
N SER A 137 40.90 -3.51 19.60
CA SER A 137 42.03 -2.80 18.99
C SER A 137 42.19 -1.38 19.55
N LEU A 138 41.10 -0.62 19.67
CA LEU A 138 41.13 0.71 20.29
C LEU A 138 41.59 0.66 21.75
N ARG A 139 41.17 -0.36 22.51
CA ARG A 139 41.61 -0.57 23.89
C ARG A 139 43.11 -0.84 24.00
N VAL A 140 43.66 -1.69 23.13
CA VAL A 140 45.10 -1.96 23.10
C VAL A 140 45.88 -0.69 22.75
N ILE A 141 45.38 0.11 21.79
CA ILE A 141 46.00 1.39 21.42
C ILE A 141 45.97 2.37 22.61
N SER A 142 44.85 2.47 23.33
CA SER A 142 44.76 3.39 24.48
C SER A 142 45.68 2.95 25.62
N GLU A 143 45.71 1.65 25.96
CA GLU A 143 46.58 1.10 27.00
C GLU A 143 48.08 1.24 26.66
N THR A 144 48.46 1.08 25.40
CA THR A 144 49.86 1.27 24.95
C THR A 144 50.28 2.74 24.92
N ARG A 145 49.35 3.67 24.68
CA ARG A 145 49.58 5.12 24.74
C ARG A 145 49.64 5.65 26.17
N LEU A 146 48.89 5.06 27.10
CA LEU A 146 48.89 5.45 28.52
C LEU A 146 50.11 4.95 29.30
N ARG A 147 50.82 3.92 28.79
CA ARG A 147 52.02 3.35 29.42
C ARG A 147 53.34 3.98 28.96
N ARG A 148 53.31 4.90 27.99
CA ARG A 148 54.46 5.76 27.62
C ARG A 148 54.28 7.12 28.24
#